data_AF-A0A963MKK8-F1
#
_entry.id   AF-A0A963MKK8-F1
#
_cell.length_a   1.000
_cell.length_b   1.000
_cell.length_c   1.000
_cell.angle_alpha   90.00
_cell.angle_beta   90.00
_cell.angle_gamma   90.00
#
_symmetry.space_group_name_H-M   'P 1'
#
loop_
_entity.id
_entity.type
_entity.pdbx_description
1 polymer ?
#
loop_
_entity_poly.entity_id
_entity_poly.type
_entity_poly.pdbx_seq_one_letter_code
_entity_poly.pdbx_strand_id
1 'polypeptide(L)'
;VDGHQLTMSCTIGASVYPRDGGDPDTLLQNADTAMHRAKLAARGSFHFYQAEMNDRVADQLLLEADLAHAVERAELELHYQPQLDLLSGEIVGAEALLRWRHPSRGMIAPDDFITLAEDSGLIVPIGGWVLDTACQQARTWLDAGLTVPRVAVNLSARQFQSDHLAEQVAAAVARAGLAAGALEIELTESLALQELGRVNAMLRRIRAAGVTTAIDDFGTGFSSLSQLMRITVDRIKIDRCFVRGILTDRTAAAVSLAVIAMARSLGVKVIAEGVETEGQLNFLRARGCDEMQGFYFSRPLPADEFAALLREAPCLRFDGASTEDGEDASRTLLLVDDEASITSALRRVLRADRYRVFTATSGGEGLEILARHRVGVIITDQRMPGMSGTEFISRARALFPEPVRMILSGYTDLQSVTEAVNQGEIYRFMTKPWNDAELREAVRDAFARYRRDHGGP
;
A
#
# COMPACT_ATOMS: atom_id res chain seq x y z
N VAL A 1 38.85 6.62 15.85
CA VAL A 1 40.11 5.97 15.42
C VAL A 1 40.63 6.74 14.22
N ASP A 2 41.89 7.16 14.22
CA ASP A 2 42.50 8.02 13.19
C ASP A 2 41.64 9.25 12.79
N GLY A 3 41.16 10.00 13.79
CA GLY A 3 40.31 11.18 13.57
C GLY A 3 38.84 10.90 13.20
N HIS A 4 38.45 9.62 13.06
CA HIS A 4 37.06 9.23 12.78
C HIS A 4 36.31 8.87 14.06
N GLN A 5 35.05 9.30 14.15
CA GLN A 5 34.16 8.96 15.26
C GLN A 5 33.52 7.59 14.98
N LEU A 6 33.71 6.63 15.89
CA LEU A 6 33.07 5.32 15.82
C LEU A 6 31.94 5.28 16.84
N THR A 7 30.74 4.90 16.41
CA THR A 7 29.61 4.67 17.29
C THR A 7 29.42 3.16 17.46
N MET A 8 29.54 2.68 18.70
CA MET A 8 29.28 1.28 19.04
C MET A 8 27.91 1.15 19.69
N SER A 9 27.12 0.17 19.24
CA SER A 9 25.90 -0.28 19.93
C SER A 9 26.21 -1.51 20.77
N CYS A 10 25.69 -1.57 22.00
CA CYS A 10 25.78 -2.72 22.89
C CYS A 10 24.39 -3.32 23.09
N THR A 11 24.27 -4.64 23.19
CA THR A 11 23.01 -5.33 23.49
C THR A 11 23.25 -6.25 24.68
N ILE A 12 22.39 -6.17 25.70
CA ILE A 12 22.64 -6.78 27.02
C ILE A 12 21.52 -7.75 27.38
N GLY A 13 21.87 -8.97 27.74
CA GLY A 13 20.97 -9.92 28.40
C GLY A 13 21.30 -10.03 29.89
N ALA A 14 20.28 -10.09 30.74
CA ALA A 14 20.44 -10.17 32.19
C ALA A 14 19.58 -11.27 32.81
N SER A 15 20.16 -12.07 33.71
CA SER A 15 19.49 -13.05 34.57
C SER A 15 19.66 -12.68 36.05
N VAL A 16 18.69 -12.99 36.89
CA VAL A 16 18.67 -12.64 38.32
C VAL A 16 18.62 -13.90 39.18
N TYR A 17 19.64 -14.12 40.01
CA TYR A 17 19.61 -15.15 41.06
C TYR A 17 18.73 -14.71 42.25
N PRO A 18 17.94 -15.61 42.87
CA PRO A 18 17.71 -17.01 42.51
C PRO A 18 16.54 -17.23 41.54
N ARG A 19 15.92 -16.15 41.05
CA ARG A 19 14.69 -16.20 40.24
C ARG A 19 14.88 -16.93 38.91
N ASP A 20 16.00 -16.69 38.26
CA ASP A 20 16.28 -17.06 36.87
C ASP A 20 17.31 -18.22 36.82
N GLY A 21 17.56 -18.93 37.91
CA GLY A 21 18.51 -20.04 37.97
C GLY A 21 19.09 -20.26 39.36
N GLY A 22 19.27 -21.53 39.75
CA GLY A 22 19.83 -21.93 41.04
C GLY A 22 21.36 -22.15 41.03
N ASP A 23 21.96 -22.20 39.85
CA ASP A 23 23.38 -22.45 39.62
C ASP A 23 23.97 -21.50 38.55
N PRO A 24 25.30 -21.31 38.50
CA PRO A 24 25.94 -20.40 37.57
C PRO A 24 25.71 -20.73 36.08
N ASP A 25 25.64 -22.01 35.72
CA ASP A 25 25.49 -22.43 34.32
C ASP A 25 24.10 -22.06 33.81
N THR A 26 23.06 -22.34 34.61
CA THR A 26 21.67 -21.94 34.31
C THR A 26 21.52 -20.42 34.21
N LEU A 27 22.14 -19.65 35.10
CA LEU A 27 22.08 -18.18 35.04
C LEU A 27 22.77 -17.64 33.78
N LEU A 28 23.95 -18.16 33.43
CA LEU A 28 24.68 -17.77 32.22
C LEU A 28 23.88 -18.10 30.96
N GLN A 29 23.30 -19.29 30.87
CA GLN A 29 22.44 -19.69 29.75
C GLN A 29 21.23 -18.76 29.62
N ASN A 30 20.57 -18.43 30.74
CA ASN A 30 19.40 -17.57 30.74
C ASN A 30 19.73 -16.10 30.42
N ALA A 31 20.89 -15.60 30.83
CA ALA A 31 21.39 -14.29 30.41
C ALA A 31 21.69 -14.25 28.91
N ASP A 32 22.24 -15.32 28.34
CA ASP A 32 22.50 -15.44 26.90
C ASP A 32 21.20 -15.49 26.08
N THR A 33 20.20 -16.25 26.52
CA THR A 33 18.84 -16.25 25.96
C THR A 33 18.25 -14.84 25.93
N ALA A 34 18.36 -14.10 27.04
CA ALA A 34 17.87 -12.73 27.14
C ALA A 34 18.62 -11.77 26.19
N MET A 35 19.92 -11.96 26.01
CA MET A 35 20.75 -11.18 25.08
C MET A 35 20.34 -11.44 23.63
N HIS A 36 20.12 -12.71 23.26
CA HIS A 36 19.64 -13.08 21.92
C HIS A 36 18.29 -12.42 21.62
N ARG A 37 17.36 -12.43 22.58
CA ARG A 37 16.08 -11.73 22.42
C ARG A 37 16.23 -10.21 22.29
N ALA A 38 17.13 -9.61 23.06
CA ALA A 38 17.43 -8.18 22.94
C ALA A 38 17.94 -7.83 21.54
N LYS A 39 18.73 -8.71 20.91
CA LYS A 39 19.19 -8.51 19.51
C LYS A 39 18.04 -8.54 18.50
N LEU A 40 17.06 -9.43 18.70
CA LEU A 40 15.89 -9.57 17.83
C LEU A 40 14.89 -8.42 17.99
N ALA A 41 14.70 -7.92 19.20
CA ALA A 41 13.74 -6.83 19.47
C ALA A 41 14.23 -5.47 18.92
N ALA A 42 15.48 -5.11 19.22
CA ALA A 42 16.13 -3.92 18.70
C ALA A 42 17.63 -3.92 19.02
N ARG A 43 18.49 -3.67 18.02
CA ARG A 43 19.92 -3.44 18.26
C ARG A 43 20.12 -2.25 19.19
N GLY A 44 20.86 -2.43 20.28
CA GLY A 44 21.08 -1.39 21.29
C GLY A 44 20.21 -1.48 22.55
N SER A 45 19.46 -2.57 22.74
CA SER A 45 18.53 -2.76 23.85
C SER A 45 19.09 -3.65 24.98
N PHE A 46 18.38 -3.72 26.11
CA PHE A 46 18.65 -4.67 27.17
C PHE A 46 17.36 -5.40 27.58
N HIS A 47 17.47 -6.69 27.89
CA HIS A 47 16.34 -7.49 28.34
C HIS A 47 16.72 -8.37 29.54
N PHE A 48 15.80 -8.48 30.48
CA PHE A 48 15.86 -9.49 31.55
C PHE A 48 15.29 -10.81 31.04
N TYR A 49 15.86 -11.90 31.52
CA TYR A 49 15.32 -13.23 31.33
C TYR A 49 13.91 -13.33 31.94
N GLN A 50 13.02 -13.99 31.20
CA GLN A 50 11.72 -14.46 31.69
C GLN A 50 11.59 -15.92 31.29
N ALA A 51 10.95 -16.77 32.11
CA ALA A 51 10.82 -18.19 31.79
C ALA A 51 10.10 -18.43 30.46
N GLU A 52 9.13 -17.58 30.09
CA GLU A 52 8.47 -17.63 28.78
C GLU A 52 9.41 -17.32 27.59
N MET A 53 10.64 -16.86 27.85
CA MET A 53 11.66 -16.66 26.81
C MET A 53 12.28 -17.99 26.37
N ASN A 54 12.44 -18.98 27.25
CA ASN A 54 12.98 -20.28 26.87
C ASN A 54 12.00 -21.04 25.97
N ASP A 55 10.70 -21.00 26.28
CA ASP A 55 9.67 -21.63 25.44
C ASP A 55 9.63 -21.00 24.05
N ARG A 56 9.71 -19.66 23.95
CA ARG A 56 9.73 -18.96 22.65
C ARG A 56 10.99 -19.21 21.84
N VAL A 57 12.15 -19.29 22.48
CA VAL A 57 13.41 -19.61 21.79
C VAL A 57 13.42 -21.07 21.32
N ALA A 58 12.93 -22.01 22.13
CA ALA A 58 12.75 -23.39 21.73
C ALA A 58 11.76 -23.53 20.56
N ASP A 59 10.62 -22.83 20.62
CA ASP A 59 9.63 -22.78 19.54
C ASP A 59 10.23 -22.24 18.24
N GLN A 60 11.06 -21.20 18.32
CA GLN A 60 11.71 -20.61 17.15
C GLN A 60 12.76 -21.55 16.54
N LEU A 61 13.55 -22.23 17.37
CA LEU A 61 14.52 -23.23 16.91
C LEU A 61 13.84 -24.43 16.23
N LEU A 62 12.73 -24.90 16.79
CA LEU A 62 11.91 -25.95 16.17
C LEU A 62 11.38 -25.48 14.82
N LEU A 63 10.85 -24.26 14.76
CA LEU A 63 10.34 -23.69 13.53
C LEU A 63 11.45 -23.51 12.48
N GLU A 64 12.65 -23.13 12.88
CA GLU A 64 13.81 -23.02 11.98
C GLU A 64 14.21 -24.38 11.41
N ALA A 65 14.24 -25.40 12.26
CA ALA A 65 14.54 -26.78 11.85
C ALA A 65 13.48 -27.33 10.88
N ASP A 66 12.20 -27.03 11.12
CA ASP A 66 11.12 -27.39 10.20
C ASP A 66 11.24 -26.64 8.87
N LEU A 67 11.53 -25.33 8.91
CA LEU A 67 11.70 -24.48 7.72
C LEU A 67 12.86 -24.97 6.84
N ALA A 68 13.96 -25.45 7.44
CA ALA A 68 15.11 -25.98 6.71
C ALA A 68 14.76 -27.14 5.76
N HIS A 69 13.71 -27.91 6.08
CA HIS A 69 13.23 -29.02 5.27
C HIS A 69 11.90 -28.73 4.54
N ALA A 70 11.32 -27.54 4.71
CA ALA A 70 9.98 -27.21 4.21
C ALA A 70 9.89 -27.31 2.66
N VAL A 71 10.96 -26.97 1.95
CA VAL A 71 11.04 -27.15 0.48
C VAL A 71 10.98 -28.64 0.11
N GLU A 72 11.82 -29.46 0.74
CA GLU A 72 11.92 -30.90 0.47
C GLU A 72 10.64 -31.65 0.83
N ARG A 73 9.93 -31.17 1.86
CA ARG A 73 8.66 -31.71 2.34
C ARG A 73 7.43 -31.18 1.60
N ALA A 74 7.60 -30.32 0.60
CA ALA A 74 6.52 -29.67 -0.16
C ALA A 74 5.53 -28.90 0.74
N GLU A 75 6.04 -28.25 1.78
CA GLU A 75 5.25 -27.42 2.72
C GLU A 75 5.18 -25.96 2.28
N LEU A 76 6.09 -25.53 1.40
CA LEU A 76 6.06 -24.20 0.80
C LEU A 76 5.26 -24.22 -0.49
N GLU A 77 4.40 -23.21 -0.66
CA GLU A 77 3.60 -23.00 -1.86
C GLU A 77 3.67 -21.52 -2.28
N LEU A 78 3.45 -21.24 -3.58
CA LEU A 78 3.33 -19.89 -4.09
C LEU A 78 1.87 -19.55 -4.34
N HIS A 79 1.44 -18.42 -3.79
CA HIS A 79 0.20 -17.77 -4.17
C HIS A 79 0.51 -16.60 -5.10
N TYR A 80 -0.43 -16.25 -5.96
CA TYR A 80 -0.26 -15.22 -6.99
C TYR A 80 -1.31 -14.15 -6.80
N GLN A 81 -0.87 -12.90 -6.63
CA GLN A 81 -1.77 -11.76 -6.55
C GLN A 81 -1.77 -10.99 -7.88
N PRO A 82 -2.92 -10.78 -8.53
CA PRO A 82 -2.98 -10.07 -9.80
C PRO A 82 -2.62 -8.58 -9.65
N GLN A 83 -1.92 -8.07 -10.65
CA GLN A 83 -1.59 -6.66 -10.84
C GLN A 83 -2.33 -6.17 -12.08
N LEU A 84 -3.04 -5.05 -11.95
CA LEU A 84 -3.94 -4.53 -12.98
C LEU A 84 -3.46 -3.22 -13.54
N ASP A 85 -3.64 -3.04 -14.84
CA ASP A 85 -3.42 -1.76 -15.50
C ASP A 85 -4.61 -0.83 -15.26
N LEU A 86 -4.35 0.37 -14.74
CA LEU A 86 -5.38 1.32 -14.33
C LEU A 86 -6.02 2.07 -15.51
N LEU A 87 -5.50 1.88 -16.73
CA LEU A 87 -6.07 2.46 -17.93
C LEU A 87 -7.05 1.49 -18.61
N SER A 88 -6.60 0.27 -18.89
CA SER A 88 -7.35 -0.78 -19.56
C SER A 88 -8.24 -1.57 -18.61
N GLY A 89 -7.83 -1.72 -17.34
CA GLY A 89 -8.48 -2.58 -16.36
C GLY A 89 -8.05 -4.05 -16.45
N GLU A 90 -7.12 -4.39 -17.34
CA GLU A 90 -6.67 -5.76 -17.57
C GLU A 90 -5.60 -6.22 -16.57
N ILE A 91 -5.51 -7.54 -16.36
CA ILE A 91 -4.43 -8.14 -15.58
C ILE A 91 -3.13 -8.09 -16.41
N VAL A 92 -2.13 -7.37 -15.92
CA VAL A 92 -0.83 -7.17 -16.58
C VAL A 92 0.35 -7.76 -15.82
N GLY A 93 0.14 -8.16 -14.57
CA GLY A 93 1.15 -8.77 -13.70
C GLY A 93 0.57 -9.73 -12.68
N ALA A 94 1.44 -10.51 -12.05
CA ALA A 94 1.13 -11.37 -10.92
C ALA A 94 2.31 -11.35 -9.95
N GLU A 95 2.10 -10.95 -8.70
CA GLU A 95 3.12 -11.06 -7.67
C GLU A 95 3.09 -12.47 -7.05
N ALA A 96 4.23 -13.17 -7.09
CA ALA A 96 4.40 -14.47 -6.45
C ALA A 96 4.76 -14.30 -4.98
N LEU A 97 3.86 -14.75 -4.11
CA LEU A 97 3.90 -14.57 -2.67
C LEU A 97 4.07 -15.92 -1.99
N LEU A 98 5.16 -16.07 -1.24
CA LEU A 98 5.50 -17.29 -0.52
C LEU A 98 4.49 -17.58 0.61
N ARG A 99 4.09 -18.84 0.73
CA ARG A 99 3.21 -19.35 1.78
C ARG A 99 3.82 -20.60 2.39
N TRP A 100 3.62 -20.79 3.69
CA TRP A 100 4.07 -21.98 4.39
C TRP A 100 2.90 -22.68 5.07
N ARG A 101 2.55 -23.85 4.54
CA ARG A 101 1.52 -24.73 5.07
C ARG A 101 2.16 -25.77 5.97
N HIS A 102 2.35 -25.41 7.23
CA HIS A 102 2.94 -26.29 8.24
C HIS A 102 1.96 -27.40 8.65
N PRO A 103 2.40 -28.67 8.75
CA PRO A 103 1.51 -29.81 9.01
C PRO A 103 0.76 -29.73 10.34
N SER A 104 1.37 -29.17 11.39
CA SER A 104 0.75 -29.05 12.72
C SER A 104 0.29 -27.64 13.08
N ARG A 105 0.81 -26.60 12.42
CA ARG A 105 0.54 -25.19 12.76
C ARG A 105 -0.41 -24.52 11.75
N GLY A 106 -0.74 -25.21 10.65
CA GLY A 106 -1.56 -24.66 9.59
C GLY A 106 -0.78 -23.65 8.75
N MET A 107 -1.46 -22.63 8.23
CA MET A 107 -0.84 -21.58 7.42
C MET A 107 -0.09 -20.60 8.32
N ILE A 108 1.23 -20.52 8.18
CA ILE A 108 2.07 -19.57 8.91
C ILE A 108 2.17 -18.27 8.11
N ALA A 109 2.07 -17.13 8.80
CA ALA A 109 2.12 -15.82 8.15
C ALA A 109 3.52 -15.57 7.56
N PRO A 110 3.61 -14.98 6.35
CA PRO A 110 4.88 -14.64 5.71
C PRO A 110 5.86 -13.88 6.62
N ASP A 111 5.38 -12.85 7.31
CA ASP A 111 6.20 -12.00 8.19
C ASP A 111 6.92 -12.81 9.28
N ASP A 112 6.29 -13.89 9.79
CA ASP A 112 6.84 -14.71 10.88
C ASP A 112 8.01 -15.58 10.40
N PHE A 113 7.88 -16.23 9.23
CA PHE A 113 8.90 -17.18 8.76
C PHE A 113 9.89 -16.59 7.76
N ILE A 114 9.56 -15.50 7.05
CA ILE A 114 10.51 -14.81 6.18
C ILE A 114 11.61 -14.18 7.02
N THR A 115 11.26 -13.51 8.12
CA THR A 115 12.25 -12.96 9.07
C THR A 115 13.18 -14.07 9.59
N LEU A 116 12.61 -15.23 9.95
CA LEU A 116 13.38 -16.40 10.38
C LEU A 116 14.29 -16.96 9.28
N ALA A 117 13.77 -17.07 8.06
CA ALA A 117 14.50 -17.53 6.88
C ALA A 117 15.68 -16.60 6.57
N GLU A 118 15.44 -15.30 6.67
CA GLU A 118 16.47 -14.30 6.51
C GLU A 118 17.51 -14.50 7.59
N ASP A 119 17.16 -14.44 8.87
CA ASP A 119 18.11 -14.52 9.98
C ASP A 119 19.01 -15.77 9.96
N SER A 120 18.43 -16.93 9.66
CA SER A 120 19.11 -18.23 9.52
C SER A 120 19.88 -18.42 8.21
N GLY A 121 19.62 -17.58 7.19
CA GLY A 121 20.19 -17.73 5.85
C GLY A 121 19.46 -18.74 4.96
N LEU A 122 18.41 -19.40 5.46
CA LEU A 122 17.53 -20.28 4.69
C LEU A 122 16.79 -19.55 3.55
N ILE A 123 16.71 -18.22 3.60
CA ILE A 123 16.09 -17.42 2.53
C ILE A 123 16.81 -17.57 1.18
N VAL A 124 18.11 -17.92 1.17
CA VAL A 124 18.86 -18.10 -0.07
C VAL A 124 18.41 -19.37 -0.83
N PRO A 125 18.43 -20.58 -0.23
CA PRO A 125 17.90 -21.76 -0.92
C PRO A 125 16.39 -21.67 -1.17
N ILE A 126 15.61 -21.12 -0.24
CA ILE A 126 14.17 -20.89 -0.44
C ILE A 126 13.94 -19.98 -1.65
N GLY A 127 14.66 -18.87 -1.74
CA GLY A 127 14.53 -17.93 -2.86
C GLY A 127 14.93 -18.53 -4.21
N GLY A 128 15.92 -19.43 -4.23
CA GLY A 128 16.23 -20.23 -5.43
C GLY A 128 15.05 -21.11 -5.86
N TRP A 129 14.41 -21.78 -4.91
CA TRP A 129 13.19 -22.55 -5.16
C TRP A 129 12.02 -21.67 -5.62
N VAL A 130 11.83 -20.49 -5.03
CA VAL A 130 10.78 -19.53 -5.43
C VAL A 130 10.98 -19.10 -6.88
N LEU A 131 12.21 -18.74 -7.28
CA LEU A 131 12.54 -18.34 -8.65
C LEU A 131 12.23 -19.44 -9.67
N ASP A 132 12.71 -20.66 -9.41
CA ASP A 132 12.48 -21.80 -10.30
C ASP A 132 10.97 -22.14 -10.39
N THR A 133 10.26 -22.11 -9.26
CA THR A 133 8.83 -22.42 -9.18
C THR A 133 7.97 -21.38 -9.89
N ALA A 134 8.24 -20.08 -9.69
CA ALA A 134 7.52 -18.99 -10.35
C ALA A 134 7.75 -19.03 -11.88
N CYS A 135 8.98 -19.26 -12.33
CA CYS A 135 9.29 -19.37 -13.75
C CYS A 135 8.58 -20.57 -14.39
N GLN A 136 8.61 -21.74 -13.73
CA GLN A 136 7.95 -22.94 -14.20
C GLN A 136 6.42 -22.79 -14.22
N GLN A 137 5.86 -22.09 -13.24
CA GLN A 137 4.43 -21.80 -13.22
C GLN A 137 4.01 -20.90 -14.39
N ALA A 138 4.78 -19.84 -14.69
CA ALA A 138 4.54 -18.98 -15.84
C ALA A 138 4.56 -19.77 -17.15
N ARG A 139 5.54 -20.68 -17.32
CA ARG A 139 5.60 -21.60 -18.47
C ARG A 139 4.38 -22.52 -18.54
N THR A 140 3.95 -23.06 -17.40
CA THR A 140 2.78 -23.95 -17.31
C THR A 140 1.50 -23.24 -17.76
N TRP A 141 1.31 -21.96 -17.38
CA TRP A 141 0.19 -21.18 -17.86
C TRP A 141 0.28 -20.87 -19.36
N LEU A 142 1.48 -20.61 -19.89
CA LEU A 142 1.70 -20.42 -21.34
C LEU A 142 1.37 -21.69 -22.13
N ASP A 143 1.80 -22.87 -21.64
CA ASP A 143 1.49 -24.17 -22.24
C ASP A 143 0.00 -24.50 -22.23
N ALA A 144 -0.72 -23.99 -21.23
CA ALA A 144 -2.18 -24.08 -21.14
C ALA A 144 -2.91 -23.10 -22.09
N GLY A 145 -2.18 -22.32 -22.89
CA GLY A 145 -2.75 -21.35 -23.83
C GLY A 145 -3.31 -20.08 -23.17
N LEU A 146 -2.92 -19.80 -21.92
CA LEU A 146 -3.33 -18.58 -21.22
C LEU A 146 -2.48 -17.39 -21.66
N THR A 147 -3.09 -16.21 -21.66
CA THR A 147 -2.33 -14.95 -21.71
C THR A 147 -1.67 -14.76 -20.36
N VAL A 148 -0.36 -15.04 -20.29
CA VAL A 148 0.38 -14.99 -19.04
C VAL A 148 0.89 -13.58 -18.78
N PRO A 149 0.50 -12.97 -17.66
CA PRO A 149 1.06 -11.69 -17.26
C PRO A 149 2.51 -11.86 -16.81
N ARG A 150 3.25 -10.75 -16.65
CA ARG A 150 4.57 -10.81 -15.99
C ARG A 150 4.42 -11.40 -14.59
N VAL A 151 5.37 -12.21 -14.14
CA VAL A 151 5.39 -12.73 -12.77
C VAL A 151 6.49 -12.03 -11.99
N ALA A 152 6.14 -11.38 -10.88
CA ALA A 152 7.06 -10.68 -10.01
C ALA A 152 7.47 -11.55 -8.82
N VAL A 153 8.76 -11.54 -8.48
CA VAL A 153 9.34 -12.29 -7.36
C VAL A 153 10.17 -11.36 -6.48
N ASN A 154 9.86 -11.37 -5.18
CA ASN A 154 10.61 -10.66 -4.15
C ASN A 154 11.96 -11.32 -3.86
N LEU A 155 13.00 -10.50 -3.73
CA LEU A 155 14.33 -10.93 -3.31
C LEU A 155 14.77 -10.25 -2.02
N SER A 156 15.31 -11.05 -1.11
CA SER A 156 15.88 -10.55 0.15
C SER A 156 17.24 -9.86 -0.05
N ALA A 157 17.60 -9.01 0.90
CA ALA A 157 18.92 -8.38 0.96
C ALA A 157 20.06 -9.40 1.01
N ARG A 158 19.87 -10.54 1.69
CA ARG A 158 20.87 -11.61 1.78
C ARG A 158 21.12 -12.28 0.43
N GLN A 159 20.08 -12.44 -0.40
CA GLN A 159 20.26 -12.99 -1.75
C GLN A 159 21.06 -12.05 -2.66
N PHE A 160 20.88 -10.74 -2.54
CA PHE A 160 21.65 -9.76 -3.31
C PHE A 160 23.15 -9.72 -2.95
N GLN A 161 23.53 -10.25 -1.79
CA GLN A 161 24.93 -10.41 -1.41
C GLN A 161 25.59 -11.61 -2.10
N SER A 162 24.82 -12.48 -2.76
CA SER A 162 25.36 -13.58 -3.57
C SER A 162 25.77 -13.09 -4.96
N ASP A 163 27.04 -13.30 -5.32
CA ASP A 163 27.55 -12.92 -6.65
C ASP A 163 26.97 -13.76 -7.80
N HIS A 164 26.37 -14.92 -7.45
CA HIS A 164 25.73 -15.86 -8.37
C HIS A 164 24.25 -15.57 -8.64
N LEU A 165 23.64 -14.60 -7.95
CA LEU A 165 22.19 -14.32 -8.07
C LEU A 165 21.77 -14.09 -9.53
N ALA A 166 22.50 -13.27 -10.28
CA ALA A 166 22.16 -13.01 -11.68
C ALA A 166 22.26 -14.27 -12.56
N GLU A 167 23.21 -15.17 -12.28
CA GLU A 167 23.35 -16.44 -13.00
C GLU A 167 22.20 -17.38 -12.68
N GLN A 168 21.77 -17.42 -11.41
CA GLN A 168 20.61 -18.20 -10.97
C GLN A 168 19.32 -17.71 -11.65
N VAL A 169 19.09 -16.39 -11.67
CA VAL A 169 17.93 -15.79 -12.34
C VAL A 169 17.95 -16.10 -13.84
N ALA A 170 19.09 -15.91 -14.50
CA ALA A 170 19.22 -16.21 -15.93
C ALA A 170 18.97 -17.70 -16.22
N ALA A 171 19.47 -18.60 -15.37
CA ALA A 171 19.27 -20.04 -15.51
C ALA A 171 17.79 -20.45 -15.29
N ALA A 172 17.09 -19.85 -14.33
CA ALA A 172 15.67 -20.11 -14.08
C ALA A 172 14.81 -19.71 -15.29
N VAL A 173 15.01 -18.50 -15.81
CA VAL A 173 14.33 -17.97 -17.01
C VAL A 173 14.61 -18.84 -18.24
N ALA A 174 15.88 -19.19 -18.46
CA ALA A 174 16.29 -19.99 -19.61
C ALA A 174 15.70 -21.43 -19.54
N ARG A 175 15.71 -22.05 -18.36
CA ARG A 175 15.19 -23.41 -18.15
C ARG A 175 13.69 -23.51 -18.38
N ALA A 176 12.94 -22.48 -17.96
CA ALA A 176 11.51 -22.37 -18.21
C ALA A 176 11.17 -21.89 -19.64
N GLY A 177 12.17 -21.42 -20.41
CA GLY A 177 11.96 -20.92 -21.77
C GLY A 177 11.08 -19.68 -21.83
N LEU A 178 11.20 -18.79 -20.85
CA LEU A 178 10.39 -17.57 -20.77
C LEU A 178 10.92 -16.48 -21.71
N ALA A 179 9.99 -15.69 -22.25
CA ALA A 179 10.33 -14.52 -23.04
C ALA A 179 10.86 -13.38 -22.15
N ALA A 180 11.60 -12.45 -22.74
CA ALA A 180 12.00 -11.23 -22.04
C ALA A 180 10.77 -10.46 -21.54
N GLY A 181 10.85 -9.95 -20.31
CA GLY A 181 9.77 -9.24 -19.61
C GLY A 181 8.76 -10.13 -18.91
N ALA A 182 8.86 -11.46 -19.03
CA ALA A 182 7.93 -12.37 -18.37
C ALA A 182 8.20 -12.55 -16.86
N LEU A 183 9.44 -12.31 -16.42
CA LEU A 183 9.84 -12.31 -15.02
C LEU A 183 10.23 -10.90 -14.59
N GLU A 184 9.79 -10.50 -13.41
CA GLU A 184 10.17 -9.28 -12.72
C GLU A 184 10.80 -9.60 -11.36
N ILE A 185 11.86 -8.88 -11.02
CA ILE A 185 12.52 -8.99 -9.72
C ILE A 185 12.23 -7.74 -8.90
N GLU A 186 11.71 -7.95 -7.69
CA GLU A 186 11.38 -6.89 -6.74
C GLU A 186 12.45 -6.82 -5.64
N LEU A 187 12.87 -5.61 -5.29
CA LEU A 187 13.83 -5.33 -4.23
C LEU A 187 13.33 -4.18 -3.37
N THR A 188 13.48 -4.29 -2.06
CA THR A 188 13.07 -3.22 -1.15
C THR A 188 13.89 -1.94 -1.36
N GLU A 189 13.28 -0.78 -1.09
CA GLU A 189 13.94 0.53 -1.15
C GLU A 189 15.25 0.56 -0.34
N SER A 190 15.23 -0.02 0.87
CA SER A 190 16.40 -0.06 1.75
C SER A 190 17.57 -0.81 1.13
N LEU A 191 17.31 -1.96 0.49
CA LEU A 191 18.34 -2.74 -0.21
C LEU A 191 18.89 -1.98 -1.41
N ALA A 192 18.02 -1.32 -2.16
CA ALA A 192 18.39 -0.58 -3.36
C ALA A 192 19.46 0.50 -3.06
N LEU A 193 19.45 1.06 -1.84
CA LEU A 193 20.29 2.19 -1.46
C LEU A 193 21.55 1.86 -0.67
N GLN A 194 21.61 0.70 0.01
CA GLN A 194 22.76 0.34 0.85
C GLN A 194 24.08 0.22 0.06
N GLU A 195 24.05 -0.35 -1.15
CA GLU A 195 25.23 -0.57 -1.98
C GLU A 195 24.98 -0.23 -3.47
N LEU A 196 24.57 1.02 -3.76
CA LEU A 196 24.19 1.49 -5.11
C LEU A 196 25.06 0.96 -6.26
N GLY A 197 26.39 0.97 -6.12
CA GLY A 197 27.30 0.50 -7.16
C GLY A 197 27.18 -1.00 -7.44
N ARG A 198 27.10 -1.80 -6.37
CA ARG A 198 26.95 -3.26 -6.46
C ARG A 198 25.56 -3.64 -6.94
N VAL A 199 24.52 -3.03 -6.37
CA VAL A 199 23.12 -3.24 -6.77
C VAL A 199 22.95 -2.91 -8.25
N ASN A 200 23.40 -1.75 -8.73
CA ASN A 200 23.32 -1.41 -10.16
C ASN A 200 24.11 -2.35 -11.07
N ALA A 201 25.23 -2.91 -10.61
CA ALA A 201 25.95 -3.94 -11.37
C ALA A 201 25.15 -5.24 -11.46
N MET A 202 24.54 -5.67 -10.35
CA MET A 202 23.69 -6.85 -10.29
C MET A 202 22.42 -6.68 -11.14
N LEU A 203 21.70 -5.58 -10.99
CA LEU A 203 20.49 -5.27 -11.77
C LEU A 203 20.79 -5.24 -13.28
N ARG A 204 21.94 -4.69 -13.70
CA ARG A 204 22.34 -4.75 -15.12
C ARG A 204 22.54 -6.18 -15.62
N ARG A 205 23.13 -7.08 -14.81
CA ARG A 205 23.29 -8.49 -15.18
C ARG A 205 21.94 -9.22 -15.24
N ILE A 206 21.05 -8.95 -14.29
CA ILE A 206 19.67 -9.49 -14.28
C ILE A 206 18.91 -9.02 -15.52
N ARG A 207 18.94 -7.72 -15.83
CA ARG A 207 18.27 -7.15 -17.01
C ARG A 207 18.85 -7.68 -18.33
N ALA A 208 20.14 -8.01 -18.37
CA ALA A 208 20.75 -8.64 -19.55
C ALA A 208 20.17 -10.04 -19.85
N ALA A 209 19.53 -10.70 -18.88
CA ALA A 209 18.79 -11.93 -19.07
C ALA A 209 17.34 -11.71 -19.55
N GLY A 210 16.95 -10.47 -19.84
CA GLY A 210 15.59 -10.10 -20.26
C GLY A 210 14.60 -9.97 -19.11
N VAL A 211 15.07 -9.86 -17.87
CA VAL A 211 14.23 -9.73 -16.66
C VAL A 211 14.01 -8.27 -16.32
N THR A 212 12.79 -7.87 -15.94
CA THR A 212 12.49 -6.51 -15.47
C THR A 212 12.73 -6.39 -13.98
N THR A 213 12.82 -5.15 -13.48
CA THR A 213 13.16 -4.88 -12.08
C THR A 213 12.25 -3.80 -11.49
N ALA A 214 11.84 -3.96 -10.23
CA ALA A 214 11.01 -3.01 -9.52
C ALA A 214 11.55 -2.69 -8.12
N ILE A 215 11.37 -1.45 -7.66
CA ILE A 215 11.63 -1.08 -6.25
C ILE A 215 10.35 -1.23 -5.45
N ASP A 216 10.40 -2.02 -4.38
CA ASP A 216 9.31 -2.27 -3.44
C ASP A 216 9.41 -1.41 -2.17
N ASP A 217 8.30 -1.35 -1.41
CA ASP A 217 8.13 -0.61 -0.15
C ASP A 217 8.49 0.89 -0.25
N PHE A 218 8.30 1.50 -1.43
CA PHE A 218 8.82 2.85 -1.68
C PHE A 218 8.15 3.91 -0.80
N GLY A 219 8.96 4.72 -0.13
CA GLY A 219 8.55 5.83 0.71
C GLY A 219 8.59 5.50 2.20
N THR A 220 8.77 4.24 2.57
CA THR A 220 8.91 3.80 3.97
C THR A 220 10.29 4.15 4.55
N GLY A 221 11.30 4.39 3.69
CA GLY A 221 12.65 4.78 4.08
C GLY A 221 12.92 6.30 4.05
N PHE A 222 13.95 6.75 4.78
CA PHE A 222 14.41 8.16 4.83
C PHE A 222 15.34 8.52 3.65
N SER A 223 14.96 8.15 2.43
CA SER A 223 15.90 8.14 1.31
C SER A 223 16.10 9.50 0.66
N SER A 224 17.33 9.73 0.19
CA SER A 224 17.62 10.87 -0.68
C SER A 224 17.13 10.56 -2.09
N LEU A 225 16.10 11.29 -2.55
CA LEU A 225 15.54 11.20 -3.91
C LEU A 225 16.62 11.20 -5.00
N SER A 226 17.72 11.93 -4.77
CA SER A 226 18.86 12.01 -5.67
C SER A 226 19.62 10.68 -5.87
N GLN A 227 19.62 9.80 -4.87
CA GLN A 227 20.24 8.48 -4.97
C GLN A 227 19.34 7.50 -5.71
N LEU A 228 18.03 7.56 -5.47
CA LEU A 228 17.04 6.74 -6.16
C LEU A 228 17.00 7.02 -7.67
N MET A 229 17.16 8.28 -8.07
CA MET A 229 17.32 8.66 -9.49
C MET A 229 18.49 8.00 -10.22
N ARG A 230 19.45 7.39 -9.49
CA ARG A 230 20.60 6.70 -10.07
C ARG A 230 20.39 5.20 -10.23
N ILE A 231 19.28 4.66 -9.73
CA ILE A 231 18.94 3.25 -9.86
C ILE A 231 18.10 3.11 -11.13
N THR A 232 18.50 2.19 -12.01
CA THR A 232 17.76 1.91 -13.24
C THR A 232 16.81 0.75 -13.00
N VAL A 233 15.54 1.08 -12.74
CA VAL A 233 14.44 0.12 -12.62
C VAL A 233 13.34 0.40 -13.62
N ASP A 234 12.49 -0.59 -13.86
CA ASP A 234 11.39 -0.52 -14.81
C ASP A 234 10.07 -0.13 -14.09
N ARG A 235 9.98 -0.35 -12.77
CA ARG A 235 8.80 -0.02 -11.94
C ARG A 235 9.14 0.42 -10.51
N ILE A 236 8.24 1.19 -9.90
CA ILE A 236 8.26 1.55 -8.47
C ILE A 236 6.91 1.16 -7.86
N LYS A 237 6.92 0.49 -6.71
CA LYS A 237 5.74 0.08 -5.95
C LYS A 237 5.51 1.05 -4.79
N ILE A 238 4.34 1.68 -4.73
CA ILE A 238 3.93 2.53 -3.60
C ILE A 238 3.41 1.61 -2.50
N ASP A 239 4.07 1.64 -1.34
CA ASP A 239 3.74 0.80 -0.20
C ASP A 239 2.28 1.00 0.27
N ARG A 240 1.66 -0.12 0.66
CA ARG A 240 0.28 -0.18 1.19
C ARG A 240 0.00 0.79 2.34
N CYS A 241 1.00 1.16 3.15
CA CYS A 241 0.83 2.07 4.28
C CYS A 241 0.41 3.47 3.81
N PHE A 242 0.86 3.90 2.63
CA PHE A 242 0.44 5.16 2.01
C PHE A 242 -0.89 5.02 1.28
N VAL A 243 -1.11 3.92 0.57
CA VAL A 243 -2.36 3.69 -0.16
C VAL A 243 -3.56 3.58 0.79
N ARG A 244 -3.42 2.89 1.92
CA ARG A 244 -4.47 2.75 2.94
C ARG A 244 -4.99 4.10 3.44
N GLY A 245 -4.08 5.06 3.63
CA GLY A 245 -4.37 6.41 4.10
C GLY A 245 -4.59 7.43 2.99
N ILE A 246 -4.61 7.06 1.71
CA ILE A 246 -4.46 8.02 0.60
C ILE A 246 -5.57 9.09 0.54
N LEU A 247 -6.76 8.78 1.04
CA LEU A 247 -7.87 9.74 1.16
C LEU A 247 -7.89 10.44 2.52
N THR A 248 -7.39 9.78 3.57
CA THR A 248 -7.60 10.16 4.98
C THR A 248 -6.32 10.56 5.72
N ASP A 249 -5.17 10.60 5.08
CA ASP A 249 -3.93 11.11 5.62
C ASP A 249 -3.24 11.99 4.56
N ARG A 250 -3.03 13.26 4.93
CA ARG A 250 -2.39 14.25 4.06
C ARG A 250 -0.97 13.85 3.70
N THR A 251 -0.23 13.24 4.63
CA THR A 251 1.15 12.79 4.40
C THR A 251 1.14 11.65 3.39
N ALA A 252 0.28 10.65 3.61
CA ALA A 252 0.13 9.52 2.72
C ALA A 252 -0.25 9.92 1.28
N ALA A 253 -1.20 10.85 1.14
CA ALA A 253 -1.58 11.40 -0.15
C ALA A 253 -0.42 12.15 -0.82
N ALA A 254 0.29 13.00 -0.07
CA ALA A 254 1.41 13.80 -0.59
C ALA A 254 2.57 12.91 -1.07
N VAL A 255 2.92 11.87 -0.29
CA VAL A 255 3.95 10.89 -0.67
C VAL A 255 3.53 10.16 -1.95
N SER A 256 2.31 9.61 -2.00
CA SER A 256 1.80 8.90 -3.18
C SER A 256 1.84 9.76 -4.45
N LEU A 257 1.42 11.02 -4.35
CA LEU A 257 1.46 11.97 -5.46
C LEU A 257 2.88 12.31 -5.90
N ALA A 258 3.80 12.47 -4.94
CA ALA A 258 5.21 12.73 -5.23
C ALA A 258 5.85 11.53 -5.97
N VAL A 259 5.54 10.30 -5.55
CA VAL A 259 6.03 9.07 -6.22
C VAL A 259 5.51 8.99 -7.64
N ILE A 260 4.20 9.18 -7.86
CA ILE A 260 3.58 9.17 -9.20
C ILE A 260 4.24 10.22 -10.11
N ALA A 261 4.40 11.45 -9.62
CA ALA A 261 5.01 12.54 -10.40
C ALA A 261 6.50 12.28 -10.72
N MET A 262 7.24 11.72 -9.76
CA MET A 262 8.65 11.37 -9.92
C MET A 262 8.82 10.27 -10.97
N ALA A 263 8.09 9.16 -10.83
CA ALA A 263 8.18 8.02 -11.73
C ALA A 263 7.83 8.41 -13.17
N ARG A 264 6.77 9.21 -13.35
CA ARG A 264 6.43 9.81 -14.65
C ARG A 264 7.57 10.63 -15.25
N SER A 265 8.28 11.40 -14.43
CA SER A 265 9.42 12.22 -14.88
C SER A 265 10.63 11.37 -15.27
N LEU A 266 10.78 10.18 -14.66
CA LEU A 266 11.84 9.22 -14.95
C LEU A 266 11.49 8.22 -16.07
N GLY A 267 10.23 8.20 -16.52
CA GLY A 267 9.73 7.22 -17.49
C GLY A 267 9.62 5.80 -16.90
N VAL A 268 9.41 5.70 -15.59
CA VAL A 268 9.28 4.45 -14.83
C VAL A 268 7.80 4.25 -14.50
N LYS A 269 7.32 2.99 -14.57
CA LYS A 269 5.93 2.67 -14.20
C LYS A 269 5.72 2.71 -12.69
N VAL A 270 4.50 3.03 -12.26
CA VAL A 270 4.10 2.98 -10.85
C VAL A 270 3.00 1.96 -10.64
N ILE A 271 3.20 1.10 -9.64
CA ILE A 271 2.14 0.25 -9.10
C ILE A 271 1.79 0.71 -7.68
N ALA A 272 0.51 0.83 -7.37
CA ALA A 272 0.04 1.11 -6.03
C ALA A 272 -0.43 -0.18 -5.34
N GLU A 273 0.10 -0.45 -4.15
CA GLU A 273 -0.20 -1.67 -3.41
C GLU A 273 -1.26 -1.50 -2.33
N GLY A 274 -1.94 -2.59 -1.98
CA GLY A 274 -2.92 -2.56 -0.90
C GLY A 274 -4.14 -1.70 -1.24
N VAL A 275 -4.54 -1.64 -2.51
CA VAL A 275 -5.81 -1.02 -2.91
C VAL A 275 -6.97 -1.90 -2.41
N GLU A 276 -7.79 -1.35 -1.53
CA GLU A 276 -8.91 -2.03 -0.86
C GLU A 276 -10.26 -1.38 -1.14
N THR A 277 -10.30 -0.08 -1.51
CA THR A 277 -11.55 0.65 -1.77
C THR A 277 -11.61 1.20 -3.20
N GLU A 278 -12.84 1.39 -3.69
CA GLU A 278 -13.08 2.00 -4.99
C GLU A 278 -12.60 3.46 -5.04
N GLY A 279 -12.69 4.20 -3.92
CA GLY A 279 -12.17 5.57 -3.86
C GLY A 279 -10.64 5.63 -3.95
N GLN A 280 -9.92 4.70 -3.31
CA GLN A 280 -8.47 4.58 -3.50
C GLN A 280 -8.12 4.32 -4.97
N LEU A 281 -8.81 3.37 -5.60
CA LEU A 281 -8.66 3.02 -7.02
C LEU A 281 -8.87 4.25 -7.92
N ASN A 282 -10.01 4.93 -7.78
CA ASN A 282 -10.35 6.09 -8.62
C ASN A 282 -9.40 7.28 -8.36
N PHE A 283 -8.97 7.48 -7.11
CA PHE A 283 -7.96 8.49 -6.79
C PHE A 283 -6.65 8.22 -7.52
N LEU A 284 -6.11 7.00 -7.43
CA LEU A 284 -4.87 6.61 -8.10
C LEU A 284 -4.97 6.77 -9.62
N ARG A 285 -6.08 6.30 -10.22
CA ARG A 285 -6.35 6.43 -11.66
C ARG A 285 -6.40 7.90 -12.10
N ALA A 286 -7.16 8.74 -11.38
CA ALA A 286 -7.30 10.16 -11.71
C ALA A 286 -5.98 10.95 -11.62
N ARG A 287 -5.02 10.44 -10.85
CA ARG A 287 -3.69 11.04 -10.68
C ARG A 287 -2.63 10.45 -11.62
N GLY A 288 -3.01 9.49 -12.46
CA GLY A 288 -2.14 8.89 -13.47
C GLY A 288 -1.18 7.85 -12.91
N CYS A 289 -1.58 7.11 -11.87
CA CYS A 289 -0.91 5.87 -11.50
C CYS A 289 -1.13 4.82 -12.62
N ASP A 290 -0.11 4.05 -12.97
CA ASP A 290 -0.17 3.13 -14.11
C ASP A 290 -0.88 1.82 -13.75
N GLU A 291 -0.55 1.26 -12.59
CA GLU A 291 -0.95 -0.09 -12.21
C GLU A 291 -1.39 -0.16 -10.73
N MET A 292 -2.16 -1.18 -10.36
CA MET A 292 -2.59 -1.42 -8.98
C MET A 292 -2.52 -2.89 -8.60
N GLN A 293 -2.38 -3.13 -7.30
CA GLN A 293 -2.54 -4.45 -6.68
C GLN A 293 -3.23 -4.28 -5.33
N GLY A 294 -4.17 -5.17 -5.02
CA GLY A 294 -4.82 -5.15 -3.71
C GLY A 294 -6.10 -5.96 -3.64
N PHE A 295 -6.63 -6.07 -2.41
CA PHE A 295 -7.80 -6.90 -2.11
C PHE A 295 -9.10 -6.36 -2.72
N TYR A 296 -9.12 -5.13 -3.21
CA TYR A 296 -10.24 -4.59 -3.97
C TYR A 296 -10.55 -5.47 -5.20
N PHE A 297 -9.51 -5.96 -5.89
CA PHE A 297 -9.69 -6.84 -7.03
C PHE A 297 -9.61 -8.31 -6.64
N SER A 298 -8.51 -8.72 -5.98
CA SER A 298 -8.35 -10.10 -5.52
C SER A 298 -7.33 -10.23 -4.39
N ARG A 299 -7.56 -11.23 -3.53
CA ARG A 299 -6.54 -11.74 -2.62
C ARG A 299 -5.51 -12.59 -3.39
N PRO A 300 -4.33 -12.87 -2.83
CA PRO A 300 -3.41 -13.86 -3.38
C PRO A 300 -4.11 -15.22 -3.52
N LEU A 301 -3.96 -15.86 -4.68
CA LEU A 301 -4.63 -17.12 -5.02
C LEU A 301 -3.62 -18.24 -5.25
N PRO A 302 -3.93 -19.50 -4.93
CA PRO A 302 -3.18 -20.65 -5.43
C PRO A 302 -3.08 -20.65 -6.96
N ALA A 303 -2.06 -21.33 -7.51
CA ALA A 303 -1.78 -21.36 -8.94
C ALA A 303 -2.98 -21.76 -9.83
N ASP A 304 -3.77 -22.75 -9.40
CA ASP A 304 -4.92 -23.26 -10.16
C ASP A 304 -6.09 -22.28 -10.17
N GLU A 305 -6.34 -21.60 -9.04
CA GLU A 305 -7.35 -20.55 -8.91
C GLU A 305 -6.95 -19.31 -9.71
N PHE A 306 -5.67 -18.94 -9.68
CA PHE A 306 -5.14 -17.87 -10.53
C PHE A 306 -5.26 -18.21 -12.03
N ALA A 307 -5.00 -19.46 -12.41
CA ALA A 307 -5.19 -19.92 -13.78
C ALA A 307 -6.66 -19.84 -14.22
N ALA A 308 -7.61 -20.11 -13.31
CA ALA A 308 -9.03 -19.91 -13.57
C ALA A 308 -9.37 -18.43 -13.77
N LEU A 309 -8.84 -17.54 -12.92
CA LEU A 309 -8.99 -16.10 -13.06
C LEU A 309 -8.46 -15.59 -14.41
N LEU A 310 -7.28 -16.03 -14.84
CA LEU A 310 -6.73 -15.68 -16.17
C LEU A 310 -7.61 -16.16 -17.33
N ARG A 311 -8.27 -17.31 -17.15
CA ARG A 311 -9.17 -17.93 -18.15
C ARG A 311 -10.47 -17.15 -18.31
N GLU A 312 -11.00 -16.64 -17.20
CA GLU A 312 -12.18 -15.76 -17.19
C GLU A 312 -11.86 -14.37 -17.76
N ALA A 313 -10.59 -13.96 -17.67
CA ALA A 313 -10.08 -12.65 -18.09
C ALA A 313 -10.94 -11.48 -17.58
N PRO A 314 -11.25 -11.41 -16.26
CA PRO A 314 -12.00 -10.31 -15.71
C PRO A 314 -11.19 -9.02 -15.85
N CYS A 315 -11.88 -7.96 -16.27
CA CYS A 315 -11.32 -6.63 -16.46
C CYS A 315 -12.06 -5.66 -15.54
N LEU A 316 -11.32 -4.83 -14.81
CA LEU A 316 -11.93 -3.73 -14.07
C LEU A 316 -12.60 -2.79 -15.07
N ARG A 317 -13.89 -2.54 -14.85
CA ARG A 317 -14.63 -1.55 -15.62
C ARG A 317 -14.59 -0.24 -14.87
N PHE A 318 -14.08 0.77 -15.54
CA PHE A 318 -14.07 2.13 -15.03
C PHE A 318 -15.30 2.83 -15.57
N ASP A 319 -16.31 3.01 -14.71
CA ASP A 319 -17.43 3.89 -15.05
C ASP A 319 -16.89 5.32 -15.13
N GLY A 320 -16.71 5.82 -16.36
CA GLY A 320 -16.16 7.15 -16.57
C GLY A 320 -15.53 7.45 -17.93
N ALA A 321 -16.18 7.04 -19.04
CA ALA A 321 -15.97 7.63 -20.37
C ALA A 321 -17.13 7.40 -21.36
N SER A 322 -18.31 6.92 -20.93
CA SER A 322 -19.52 7.15 -21.71
C SER A 322 -20.05 8.54 -21.34
N THR A 323 -19.85 9.49 -22.25
CA THR A 323 -20.57 10.77 -22.33
C THR A 323 -22.10 10.60 -22.42
N GLU A 324 -22.61 9.38 -22.35
CA GLU A 324 -24.00 9.03 -22.61
C GLU A 324 -24.83 8.77 -21.34
N ASP A 325 -24.21 8.61 -20.15
CA ASP A 325 -24.90 8.53 -18.84
C ASP A 325 -24.41 9.59 -17.81
N GLY A 326 -24.48 10.87 -18.18
CA GLY A 326 -25.06 11.92 -17.32
C GLY A 326 -24.57 12.17 -15.87
N GLU A 327 -23.30 12.04 -15.49
CA GLU A 327 -22.80 12.64 -14.24
C GLU A 327 -22.57 14.16 -14.39
N ASP A 328 -23.66 14.92 -14.43
CA ASP A 328 -23.62 16.39 -14.37
C ASP A 328 -23.21 16.85 -12.98
N ALA A 329 -21.89 17.03 -12.78
CA ALA A 329 -21.32 17.59 -11.56
C ALA A 329 -22.02 18.89 -11.14
N SER A 330 -22.51 19.69 -12.11
CA SER A 330 -23.23 20.93 -11.85
C SER A 330 -24.62 20.77 -11.23
N ARG A 331 -25.04 19.52 -10.98
CA ARG A 331 -26.27 19.13 -10.26
C ARG A 331 -26.05 18.07 -9.18
N THR A 332 -24.80 17.69 -8.89
CA THR A 332 -24.48 16.68 -7.88
C THR A 332 -24.02 17.35 -6.58
N LEU A 333 -24.70 17.02 -5.48
CA LEU A 333 -24.49 17.56 -4.14
C LEU A 333 -24.07 16.45 -3.18
N LEU A 334 -23.04 16.71 -2.37
CA LEU A 334 -22.67 15.86 -1.23
C LEU A 334 -23.06 16.54 0.08
N LEU A 335 -23.84 15.85 0.90
CA LEU A 335 -24.17 16.23 2.28
C LEU A 335 -23.37 15.36 3.25
N VAL A 336 -22.62 15.97 4.17
CA VAL A 336 -21.83 15.24 5.18
C VAL A 336 -22.23 15.69 6.57
N ASP A 337 -22.82 14.79 7.36
CA ASP A 337 -23.28 15.07 8.72
C ASP A 337 -23.41 13.74 9.47
N ASP A 338 -22.87 13.64 10.68
CA ASP A 338 -22.90 12.41 11.49
C ASP A 338 -24.31 12.05 11.97
N GLU A 339 -25.23 13.02 11.97
CA GLU A 339 -26.64 12.80 12.26
C GLU A 339 -27.46 12.52 10.99
N ALA A 340 -27.88 11.26 10.80
CA ALA A 340 -28.73 10.85 9.68
C ALA A 340 -30.08 11.61 9.59
N SER A 341 -30.57 12.14 10.72
CA SER A 341 -31.77 12.98 10.79
C SER A 341 -31.56 14.31 10.05
N ILE A 342 -30.37 14.92 10.17
CA ILE A 342 -30.02 16.18 9.54
C ILE A 342 -29.86 16.02 8.03
N THR A 343 -29.11 15.00 7.58
CA THR A 343 -28.99 14.71 6.14
C THR A 343 -30.34 14.43 5.49
N SER A 344 -31.23 13.72 6.19
CA SER A 344 -32.62 13.47 5.75
C SER A 344 -33.44 14.76 5.65
N ALA A 345 -33.30 15.66 6.62
CA ALA A 345 -33.98 16.96 6.61
C ALA A 345 -33.50 17.83 5.44
N LEU A 346 -32.18 17.95 5.24
CA LEU A 346 -31.57 18.69 4.13
C LEU A 346 -32.02 18.13 2.77
N ARG A 347 -32.01 16.80 2.62
CA ARG A 347 -32.47 16.13 1.39
C ARG A 347 -33.94 16.41 1.10
N ARG A 348 -34.79 16.50 2.13
CA ARG A 348 -36.21 16.86 1.98
C ARG A 348 -36.38 18.30 1.49
N VAL A 349 -35.62 19.24 2.04
CA VAL A 349 -35.66 20.67 1.65
C VAL A 349 -35.22 20.85 0.19
N LEU A 350 -34.18 20.13 -0.24
CA LEU A 350 -33.59 20.27 -1.58
C LEU A 350 -34.26 19.41 -2.65
N ARG A 351 -35.28 18.60 -2.29
CA ARG A 351 -35.96 17.67 -3.21
C ARG A 351 -36.58 18.38 -4.42
N ALA A 352 -37.10 19.58 -4.23
CA ALA A 352 -37.77 20.35 -5.28
C ALA A 352 -36.81 20.83 -6.39
N ASP A 353 -35.51 20.90 -6.10
CA ASP A 353 -34.49 21.45 -7.02
C ASP A 353 -33.87 20.38 -7.94
N ARG A 354 -34.25 19.10 -7.76
CA ARG A 354 -33.81 17.96 -8.59
C ARG A 354 -32.28 17.77 -8.66
N TYR A 355 -31.57 18.03 -7.56
CA TYR A 355 -30.16 17.65 -7.43
C TYR A 355 -30.01 16.14 -7.25
N ARG A 356 -28.90 15.59 -7.74
CA ARG A 356 -28.43 14.26 -7.32
C ARG A 356 -27.72 14.43 -5.99
N VAL A 357 -28.29 13.87 -4.93
CA VAL A 357 -27.79 14.07 -3.55
C VAL A 357 -27.16 12.78 -3.04
N PHE A 358 -25.88 12.85 -2.70
CA PHE A 358 -25.17 11.86 -1.89
C PHE A 358 -25.13 12.31 -0.44
N THR A 359 -25.12 11.35 0.48
CA THR A 359 -25.05 11.58 1.93
C THR A 359 -23.93 10.74 2.52
N ALA A 360 -23.17 11.30 3.45
CA ALA A 360 -22.17 10.62 4.25
C ALA A 360 -22.35 10.94 5.74
N THR A 361 -22.08 9.98 6.61
CA THR A 361 -22.14 10.15 8.07
C THR A 361 -20.78 10.42 8.71
N SER A 362 -19.74 10.60 7.89
CA SER A 362 -18.40 10.96 8.37
C SER A 362 -17.60 11.65 7.26
N GLY A 363 -16.59 12.43 7.64
CA GLY A 363 -15.66 13.02 6.67
C GLY A 363 -14.92 11.97 5.82
N GLY A 364 -14.61 10.79 6.39
CA GLY A 364 -13.98 9.69 5.66
C GLY A 364 -14.87 9.14 4.54
N GLU A 365 -16.14 8.85 4.85
CA GLU A 365 -17.13 8.43 3.85
C GLU A 365 -17.38 9.54 2.81
N GLY A 366 -17.39 10.80 3.23
CA GLY A 366 -17.49 11.94 2.32
C GLY A 366 -16.35 11.96 1.30
N LEU A 367 -15.12 11.67 1.71
CA LEU A 367 -13.95 11.61 0.83
C LEU A 367 -14.01 10.42 -0.13
N GLU A 368 -14.51 9.26 0.32
CA GLU A 368 -14.78 8.10 -0.54
C GLU A 368 -15.82 8.42 -1.62
N ILE A 369 -16.90 9.13 -1.28
CA ILE A 369 -17.89 9.58 -2.26
C ILE A 369 -17.28 10.56 -3.27
N LEU A 370 -16.46 11.52 -2.82
CA LEU A 370 -15.76 12.46 -3.71
C LEU A 370 -14.77 11.77 -4.64
N ALA A 371 -14.16 10.66 -4.20
CA ALA A 371 -13.28 9.87 -5.04
C ALA A 371 -14.04 9.08 -6.11
N ARG A 372 -15.32 8.76 -5.90
CA ARG A 372 -16.14 7.93 -6.80
C ARG A 372 -17.03 8.73 -7.75
N HIS A 373 -17.46 9.92 -7.35
CA HIS A 373 -18.46 10.69 -8.09
C HIS A 373 -18.01 12.12 -8.34
N ARG A 374 -18.40 12.69 -9.49
CA ARG A 374 -18.21 14.12 -9.73
C ARG A 374 -19.24 14.93 -8.97
N VAL A 375 -18.79 15.61 -7.91
CA VAL A 375 -19.61 16.46 -7.05
C VAL A 375 -19.35 17.93 -7.37
N GLY A 376 -20.40 18.73 -7.56
CA GLY A 376 -20.26 20.17 -7.79
C GLY A 376 -20.33 21.01 -6.51
N VAL A 377 -21.10 20.56 -5.51
CA VAL A 377 -21.25 21.27 -4.24
C VAL A 377 -21.14 20.29 -3.07
N ILE A 378 -20.47 20.72 -2.01
CA ILE A 378 -20.35 20.01 -0.73
C ILE A 378 -20.99 20.87 0.36
N ILE A 379 -21.82 20.25 1.20
CA ILE A 379 -22.33 20.83 2.44
C ILE A 379 -21.94 19.89 3.57
N THR A 380 -21.19 20.36 4.54
CA THR A 380 -20.77 19.57 5.70
C THR A 380 -21.19 20.21 7.00
N ASP A 381 -21.52 19.39 8.00
CA ASP A 381 -21.52 19.85 9.38
C ASP A 381 -20.11 20.15 9.88
N GLN A 382 -19.98 21.07 10.83
CA GLN A 382 -18.71 21.42 11.45
C GLN A 382 -18.23 20.40 12.49
N ARG A 383 -19.12 19.83 13.30
CA ARG A 383 -18.82 18.98 14.46
C ARG A 383 -19.17 17.53 14.18
N MET A 384 -18.28 16.85 13.47
CA MET A 384 -18.39 15.41 13.26
C MET A 384 -17.31 14.66 14.07
N PRO A 385 -17.62 13.50 14.66
CA PRO A 385 -16.63 12.65 15.32
C PRO A 385 -15.50 12.21 14.38
N GLY A 386 -14.28 12.14 14.91
CA GLY A 386 -13.09 11.67 14.18
C GLY A 386 -12.47 12.70 13.23
N MET A 387 -13.28 13.32 12.35
CA MET A 387 -12.84 14.34 11.40
C MET A 387 -13.84 15.50 11.38
N SER A 388 -13.42 16.70 11.80
CA SER A 388 -14.28 17.90 11.78
C SER A 388 -14.64 18.33 10.36
N GLY A 389 -15.72 19.12 10.19
CA GLY A 389 -16.13 19.66 8.89
C GLY A 389 -15.08 20.54 8.22
N THR A 390 -14.42 21.40 8.99
CA THR A 390 -13.26 22.19 8.52
C THR A 390 -12.10 21.30 8.06
N GLU A 391 -11.80 20.23 8.79
CA GLU A 391 -10.74 19.31 8.40
C GLU A 391 -11.10 18.54 7.12
N PHE A 392 -12.35 18.06 7.02
CA PHE A 392 -12.89 17.44 5.82
C PHE A 392 -12.81 18.38 4.61
N ILE A 393 -13.21 19.65 4.75
CA ILE A 393 -13.13 20.66 3.68
C ILE A 393 -11.70 20.95 3.25
N SER A 394 -10.77 21.09 4.20
CA SER A 394 -9.36 21.32 3.89
C SER A 394 -8.78 20.15 3.08
N ARG A 395 -9.11 18.91 3.47
CA ARG A 395 -8.73 17.70 2.75
C ARG A 395 -9.41 17.57 1.39
N ALA A 396 -10.72 17.81 1.33
CA ALA A 396 -11.48 17.82 0.08
C ALA A 396 -10.88 18.84 -0.89
N ARG A 397 -10.50 20.03 -0.45
CA ARG A 397 -9.83 21.03 -1.30
C ARG A 397 -8.49 20.54 -1.85
N ALA A 398 -7.68 19.86 -1.03
CA ALA A 398 -6.37 19.36 -1.46
C ALA A 398 -6.47 18.19 -2.44
N LEU A 399 -7.44 17.29 -2.25
CA LEU A 399 -7.61 16.08 -3.05
C LEU A 399 -8.56 16.27 -4.25
N PHE A 400 -9.58 17.12 -4.09
CA PHE A 400 -10.68 17.36 -5.02
C PHE A 400 -10.98 18.87 -5.08
N PRO A 401 -10.21 19.66 -5.85
CA PRO A 401 -10.30 21.13 -5.78
C PRO A 401 -11.59 21.71 -6.40
N GLU A 402 -12.23 21.00 -7.32
CA GLU A 402 -13.38 21.48 -8.12
C GLU A 402 -14.65 21.86 -7.32
N PRO A 403 -15.15 21.05 -6.35
CA PRO A 403 -16.45 21.29 -5.74
C PRO A 403 -16.49 22.59 -4.92
N VAL A 404 -17.60 23.30 -4.97
CA VAL A 404 -17.85 24.47 -4.10
C VAL A 404 -18.23 23.98 -2.70
N ARG A 405 -17.52 24.47 -1.67
CA ARG A 405 -17.58 23.94 -0.30
C ARG A 405 -18.36 24.87 0.63
N MET A 406 -19.33 24.33 1.38
CA MET A 406 -20.18 25.04 2.33
C MET A 406 -20.17 24.35 3.70
N ILE A 407 -20.27 25.13 4.78
CA ILE A 407 -20.39 24.61 6.16
C ILE A 407 -21.73 24.99 6.77
N LEU A 408 -22.36 24.02 7.44
CA LEU A 408 -23.43 24.21 8.40
C LEU A 408 -22.87 24.06 9.81
N SER A 409 -23.14 25.01 10.71
CA SER A 409 -22.63 24.93 12.09
C SER A 409 -23.57 25.57 13.11
N GLY A 410 -23.40 25.24 14.39
CA GLY A 410 -24.06 25.94 15.48
C GLY A 410 -23.44 27.31 15.77
N TYR A 411 -24.13 28.13 16.57
CA TYR A 411 -23.68 29.48 16.95
C TYR A 411 -22.36 29.51 17.74
N THR A 412 -21.89 28.38 18.28
CA THR A 412 -20.72 28.30 19.17
C THR A 412 -19.38 28.08 18.46
N ASP A 413 -19.36 27.94 17.13
CA ASP A 413 -18.19 27.43 16.39
C ASP A 413 -17.52 28.50 15.48
N LEU A 414 -17.68 29.79 15.81
CA LEU A 414 -17.26 30.90 14.94
C LEU A 414 -15.75 30.95 14.64
N GLN A 415 -14.87 30.56 15.56
CA GLN A 415 -13.41 30.75 15.40
C GLN A 415 -12.82 29.85 14.30
N SER A 416 -13.08 28.54 14.35
CA SER A 416 -12.53 27.58 13.36
C SER A 416 -13.08 27.81 11.96
N VAL A 417 -14.34 28.24 11.85
CA VAL A 417 -14.97 28.58 10.57
C VAL A 417 -14.35 29.86 9.99
N THR A 418 -14.09 30.87 10.82
CA THR A 418 -13.53 32.15 10.36
C THR A 418 -12.15 31.97 9.74
N GLU A 419 -11.32 31.11 10.32
CA GLU A 419 -9.99 30.79 9.76
C GLU A 419 -10.08 30.10 8.39
N ALA A 420 -10.96 29.11 8.24
CA ALA A 420 -11.15 28.40 6.97
C ALA A 420 -11.78 29.29 5.87
N VAL A 421 -12.64 30.25 6.24
CA VAL A 421 -13.13 31.29 5.32
C VAL A 421 -11.97 32.18 4.86
N ASN A 422 -11.12 32.64 5.77
CA ASN A 422 -9.97 33.51 5.45
C ASN A 422 -8.92 32.82 4.56
N GLN A 423 -8.78 31.50 4.68
CA GLN A 423 -7.90 30.70 3.82
C GLN A 423 -8.53 30.39 2.44
N GLY A 424 -9.77 30.82 2.19
CA GLY A 424 -10.50 30.58 0.95
C GLY A 424 -10.92 29.11 0.78
N GLU A 425 -10.95 28.33 1.85
CA GLU A 425 -11.35 26.91 1.81
C GLU A 425 -12.87 26.76 1.66
N ILE A 426 -13.62 27.70 2.24
CA ILE A 426 -15.09 27.70 2.31
C ILE A 426 -15.65 28.82 1.43
N TYR A 427 -16.66 28.50 0.62
CA TYR A 427 -17.41 29.49 -0.14
C TYR A 427 -18.43 30.24 0.74
N ARG A 428 -19.21 29.48 1.52
CA ARG A 428 -20.29 30.02 2.32
C ARG A 428 -20.49 29.25 3.62
N PHE A 429 -20.83 29.99 4.66
CA PHE A 429 -21.17 29.50 5.98
C PHE A 429 -22.65 29.74 6.28
N MET A 430 -23.30 28.80 6.97
CA MET A 430 -24.67 28.94 7.45
C MET A 430 -24.85 28.37 8.87
N THR A 431 -25.78 28.93 9.62
CA THR A 431 -26.08 28.53 11.00
C THR A 431 -27.21 27.52 11.08
N LYS A 432 -27.11 26.54 12.01
CA LYS A 432 -28.19 25.64 12.43
C LYS A 432 -28.99 26.31 13.58
N PRO A 433 -30.34 26.27 13.58
CA PRO A 433 -31.22 25.76 12.51
C PRO A 433 -31.25 26.73 11.30
N TRP A 434 -31.35 26.18 10.08
CA TRP A 434 -31.36 26.96 8.85
C TRP A 434 -32.78 27.37 8.44
N ASN A 435 -32.89 28.42 7.63
CA ASN A 435 -34.10 28.75 6.89
C ASN A 435 -34.12 28.02 5.53
N ASP A 436 -35.22 27.33 5.22
CA ASP A 436 -35.34 26.51 3.99
C ASP A 436 -35.17 27.32 2.70
N ALA A 437 -35.68 28.54 2.64
CA ALA A 437 -35.57 29.39 1.45
C ALA A 437 -34.12 29.87 1.25
N GLU A 438 -33.48 30.31 2.34
CA GLU A 438 -32.08 30.75 2.32
C GLU A 438 -31.11 29.63 1.97
N LEU A 439 -31.35 28.41 2.48
CA LEU A 439 -30.54 27.24 2.14
C LEU A 439 -30.65 26.90 0.65
N ARG A 440 -31.86 26.88 0.10
CA ARG A 440 -32.07 26.59 -1.33
C ARG A 440 -31.44 27.65 -2.24
N GLU A 441 -31.50 28.91 -1.85
CA GLU A 441 -30.81 29.99 -2.56
C GLU A 441 -29.28 29.83 -2.48
N ALA A 442 -28.74 29.60 -1.30
CA ALA A 442 -27.31 29.40 -1.11
C ALA A 442 -26.75 28.22 -1.94
N VAL A 443 -27.48 27.11 -2.03
CA VAL A 443 -27.09 25.96 -2.86
C VAL A 443 -27.16 26.29 -4.35
N ARG A 444 -28.20 27.02 -4.80
CA ARG A 444 -28.29 27.47 -6.20
C ARG A 444 -27.13 28.38 -6.58
N ASP A 445 -26.75 29.30 -5.71
CA ASP A 445 -25.60 30.20 -5.91
C ASP A 445 -24.30 29.42 -5.97
N ALA A 446 -24.12 28.43 -5.09
CA ALA A 446 -22.94 27.56 -5.09
C ALA A 446 -22.80 26.79 -6.42
N PHE A 447 -23.88 26.22 -6.94
CA PHE A 447 -23.86 25.57 -8.26
C PHE A 447 -23.67 26.56 -9.42
N ALA A 448 -24.22 27.78 -9.33
CA ALA A 448 -23.98 28.82 -10.33
C ALA A 448 -22.51 29.23 -10.38
N ARG A 449 -21.85 29.31 -9.21
CA ARG A 449 -20.40 29.50 -9.13
C ARG A 449 -19.64 28.32 -9.71
N TYR A 450 -19.98 27.08 -9.35
CA TYR A 450 -19.33 25.89 -9.91
C TYR A 450 -19.35 25.91 -11.45
N ARG A 451 -20.50 26.21 -12.05
CA ARG A 451 -20.64 26.36 -13.51
C ARG A 451 -19.84 27.52 -14.09
N ARG A 452 -19.68 28.63 -13.37
CA ARG A 452 -18.85 29.74 -13.83
C ARG A 452 -17.36 29.37 -13.83
N ASP A 453 -16.93 28.63 -12.81
CA ASP A 453 -15.53 28.29 -12.60
C ASP A 453 -15.09 27.08 -13.47
N HIS A 454 -16.01 26.16 -13.81
CA HIS A 454 -15.71 24.89 -14.48
C HIS A 454 -16.62 24.53 -15.67
N GLY A 455 -17.66 25.32 -15.96
CA GLY A 455 -18.45 25.17 -17.17
C GLY A 455 -17.67 25.72 -18.35
N GLY A 456 -17.40 24.89 -19.36
CA GLY A 456 -16.89 25.37 -20.65
C GLY A 456 -17.81 26.42 -21.28
N PRO A 457 -17.31 27.19 -22.26
CA PRO A 457 -18.05 28.27 -22.92
C PRO A 457 -19.39 27.84 -23.53
#